data_AF-G7PYI2-F1
#
_entry.id   AF-G7PYI2-F1
#
_cell.length_a   1.000
_cell.length_b   1.000
_cell.length_c   1.000
_cell.angle_alpha   90.00
_cell.angle_beta   90.00
_cell.angle_gamma   90.00
#
_symmetry.space_group_name_H-M   'P 1'
#
loop_
_entity.id
_entity.type
_entity.pdbx_description
1 polymer ?
#
loop_
_entity_poly.entity_id
_entity_poly.type
_entity_poly.pdbx_seq_one_letter_code
_entity_poly.pdbx_strand_id
1 'polypeptide(L)' 'MALLALAIAVLSALLVLAVFRVPAWACLLCFTTYSERLRICQMFVGMRGPKLEECEEA' A
#
# COMPACT_ATOMS: atom_id res chain seq x y z
N MET A 1 -14.54 -30.07 -10.81
CA MET A 1 -14.08 -28.83 -11.47
C MET A 1 -14.19 -27.60 -10.58
N ALA A 2 -15.31 -27.36 -9.87
CA ALA A 2 -15.48 -26.20 -9.00
C ALA A 2 -14.43 -26.06 -7.88
N LEU A 3 -14.04 -27.17 -7.22
CA LEU A 3 -13.00 -27.15 -6.18
C LEU A 3 -11.62 -26.73 -6.72
N LEU A 4 -11.33 -27.10 -7.98
CA LEU A 4 -10.06 -26.80 -8.63
C LEU A 4 -10.00 -25.32 -9.01
N ALA A 5 -11.11 -24.76 -9.50
CA ALA A 5 -11.24 -23.33 -9.75
C ALA A 5 -11.13 -22.50 -8.47
N LEU A 6 -11.74 -22.95 -7.37
CA LEU A 6 -11.63 -22.29 -6.07
C LEU A 6 -10.19 -22.29 -5.55
N ALA A 7 -9.49 -23.43 -5.65
CA ALA A 7 -8.09 -23.54 -5.24
C ALA A 7 -7.19 -22.59 -6.05
N ILE A 8 -7.38 -22.50 -7.37
CA ILE A 8 -6.64 -21.57 -8.23
C ILE A 8 -6.92 -20.12 -7.81
N ALA A 9 -8.18 -19.74 -7.62
CA ALA A 9 -8.55 -18.38 -7.22
C ALA A 9 -7.92 -17.97 -5.87
N VAL A 10 -7.92 -18.89 -4.89
CA VAL A 10 -7.27 -18.67 -3.59
C VAL A 10 -5.76 -18.50 -3.76
N LEU A 11 -5.11 -19.36 -4.54
CA LEU A 11 -3.67 -19.27 -4.78
C LEU A 11 -3.30 -17.95 -5.47
N SER A 12 -4.09 -17.54 -6.47
CA SER A 12 -3.92 -16.27 -7.18
C SER A 12 -4.09 -15.07 -6.24
N ALA A 13 -5.11 -15.08 -5.38
CA ALA A 13 -5.33 -14.01 -4.40
C ALA A 13 -4.17 -13.91 -3.39
N LEU A 14 -3.65 -15.05 -2.92
CA LEU A 14 -2.49 -15.09 -2.05
C LEU A 14 -1.23 -14.57 -2.74
N LEU A 15 -1.03 -14.90 -4.02
CA LEU A 15 0.07 -14.41 -4.84
C LEU A 15 0.00 -12.90 -5.03
N VAL A 16 -1.18 -12.36 -5.35
CA VAL A 16 -1.40 -10.92 -5.44
C VAL A 16 -1.11 -10.24 -4.09
N LEU A 17 -1.63 -10.78 -2.99
CA LEU A 17 -1.35 -10.25 -1.64
C LEU A 17 0.15 -10.25 -1.32
N ALA A 18 0.88 -11.31 -1.65
CA ALA A 18 2.32 -11.39 -1.42
C ALA A 18 3.09 -10.38 -2.28
N VAL A 19 2.77 -10.30 -3.57
CA VAL A 19 3.41 -9.39 -4.53
C VAL A 19 3.11 -7.92 -4.21
N PHE A 20 1.94 -7.60 -3.64
CA PHE A 20 1.62 -6.22 -3.25
C PHE A 20 2.12 -5.87 -1.85
N ARG A 21 2.10 -6.80 -0.88
CA ARG A 21 2.56 -6.52 0.50
C ARG A 21 4.08 -6.36 0.59
N VAL A 22 4.86 -7.17 -0.12
CA VAL A 22 6.33 -7.10 -0.06
C VAL A 22 6.87 -5.73 -0.48
N PRO A 23 6.50 -5.15 -1.63
CA PRO A 23 6.95 -3.82 -2.03
C PRO A 23 6.32 -2.72 -1.18
N ALA A 24 5.08 -2.87 -0.70
CA ALA A 24 4.49 -1.89 0.20
C ALA A 24 5.23 -1.81 1.55
N TRP A 25 5.63 -2.95 2.11
CA TRP A 25 6.47 -3.00 3.32
C TRP A 25 7.88 -2.45 3.08
N ALA A 26 8.50 -2.79 1.94
CA ALA A 26 9.81 -2.25 1.58
C ALA A 26 9.78 -0.73 1.37
N CYS A 27 8.75 -0.20 0.69
CA CYS A 27 8.57 1.25 0.52
C CYS A 27 8.29 1.96 1.84
N LEU A 28 7.46 1.41 2.73
CA LEU A 28 7.25 1.97 4.08
C LEU A 28 8.55 2.03 4.89
N LEU A 29 9.47 1.07 4.69
CA LEU A 29 10.79 1.06 5.31
C LEU A 29 11.80 2.02 4.64
N CYS A 30 11.65 2.32 3.35
CA CYS A 30 12.51 3.27 2.64
C CYS A 30 12.25 4.73 3.04
N PHE A 31 11.02 5.08 3.42
CA PHE A 31 10.65 6.44 3.81
C PHE A 31 10.75 6.64 5.32
N THR A 32 11.99 6.63 5.80
CA THR A 32 12.29 6.79 7.23
C THR A 32 12.05 8.22 7.71
N THR A 33 12.14 9.21 6.81
CA THR A 33 12.01 10.62 7.16
C THR A 33 10.57 11.12 7.02
N TYR A 34 10.19 12.07 7.89
CA TYR A 34 8.88 12.73 7.85
C TYR A 34 8.62 13.39 6.49
N SER A 35 9.62 14.09 5.94
CA SER A 35 9.50 14.80 4.66
C SER A 35 9.23 13.87 3.48
N GLU A 36 9.84 12.67 3.46
CA GLU A 36 9.57 11.67 2.43
C GLU A 36 8.15 11.12 2.52
N ARG A 37 7.69 10.79 3.73
CA ARG A 37 6.31 10.33 3.96
C ARG A 37 5.28 11.39 3.57
N LEU A 38 5.52 12.64 3.96
CA LEU A 38 4.66 13.77 3.61
C LEU A 38 4.56 13.96 2.09
N ARG A 39 5.68 13.86 1.38
CA ARG A 39 5.74 14.02 -0.09
C ARG A 39 4.94 12.94 -0.82
N ILE A 40 4.94 11.72 -0.30
CA ILE A 40 4.14 10.62 -0.85
C ILE A 40 2.67 10.85 -0.56
N CYS A 41 2.32 11.24 0.66
CA CYS A 41 0.94 11.57 0.98
C CYS A 41 0.41 12.68 0.05
N GLN A 42 1.19 13.74 -0.19
CA GLN A 42 0.84 14.78 -1.15
C GLN A 42 0.62 14.25 -2.58
N MET A 43 1.33 13.20 -2.99
CA MET A 43 1.18 12.59 -4.31
C MET A 43 -0.18 11.87 -4.48
N PHE A 44 -0.71 11.27 -3.41
CA PHE A 44 -1.98 10.54 -3.45
C PHE A 44 -3.19 11.40 -3.09
N VAL A 45 -2.99 12.35 -2.18
CA VAL A 45 -4.06 13.12 -1.54
C VAL A 45 -4.14 14.55 -2.08
N GLY A 46 -3.10 15.01 -2.78
CA GLY A 46 -2.95 16.37 -3.28
C GLY A 46 -2.22 17.27 -2.28
N MET A 47 -1.90 18.49 -2.72
CA MET A 47 -1.08 19.44 -1.97
C MET A 47 -1.85 20.24 -0.90
N ARG A 48 -3.19 20.13 -0.86
CA ARG A 48 -4.07 20.89 0.05
C ARG A 48 -5.32 20.09 0.37
N GLY A 49 -5.71 20.08 1.64
CA GLY A 49 -6.97 19.53 2.11
C GLY A 49 -6.84 18.83 3.48
N PRO A 50 -7.97 18.53 4.14
CA PRO A 50 -8.00 17.96 5.48
C PRO A 50 -7.27 16.61 5.58
N LYS A 51 -7.28 15.84 4.48
CA LYS A 51 -6.57 14.56 4.41
C LYS A 51 -5.04 14.67 4.41
N LEU A 52 -4.48 15.86 4.17
CA LEU A 52 -3.03 16.09 4.30
C LEU A 52 -2.66 16.28 5.77
N GLU A 53 -3.52 16.93 6.57
CA GLU A 53 -3.33 17.07 8.02
C GLU A 53 -3.33 15.69 8.70
N GLU A 54 -4.22 14.79 8.27
CA GLU A 54 -4.23 13.38 8.71
C GLU A 54 -2.89 12.65 8.47
N CYS A 55 -2.09 13.09 7.49
CA CYS A 55 -0.76 12.57 7.21
C CYS A 55 0.36 13.26 8.00
N GLU A 56 0.17 14.50 8.47
CA GLU A 56 1.13 15.17 9.36
C GLU A 56 1.01 14.63 10.80
N GLU A 57 -0.18 14.15 11.19
CA GLU A 57 -0.45 13.61 12.52
C GLU A 57 -0.10 12.11 12.70
N ALA A 58 0.37 11.43 11.65
CA ALA A 58 0.66 9.99 11.62
C ALA A 58 2.16 9.63 11.82
#